data_AF-Q9S3Y0-F1
#
_entry.id   AF-Q9S3Y0-F1
#
_cell.length_a   1.000
_cell.length_b   1.000
_cell.length_c   1.000
_cell.angle_alpha   90.00
_cell.angle_beta   90.00
_cell.angle_gamma   90.00
#
_symmetry.space_group_name_H-M   'P 1'
#
loop_
_entity.id
_entity.type
_entity.pdbx_description
1 polymer ?
#
loop_
_entity_poly.entity_id
_entity_poly.type
_entity_poly.pdbx_seq_one_letter_code
_entity_poly.pdbx_strand_id
1 'polypeptide(L)'
;SVSSQFLTALLMAAPLASQDTVISIKGDLVSKPYIDITLHLMKTFGVEVDNQSYQRFVVRGKQQYQSPGDYLVEGDASSASYFLAAGAIKGGTVKVTGIGRGSVQGDIRFADVLEKMGATVTWGDDFIACTRGELKAIDMDMNHIPDAAMTIA
;
A
#
# COMPACT_ATOMS: atom_id res chain seq x y z
N SER A 1 13.58 7.36 13.92
CA SER A 1 12.73 6.31 13.30
C SER A 1 13.61 5.41 12.48
N VAL A 2 13.39 4.10 12.53
CA VAL A 2 14.08 3.13 11.65
C VAL A 2 13.24 2.95 10.40
N SER A 3 13.86 2.97 9.22
CA SER A 3 13.16 2.80 7.94
C SER A 3 12.36 1.49 7.91
N SER A 4 11.14 1.52 7.37
CA SER A 4 10.32 0.31 7.15
C SER A 4 11.06 -0.74 6.33
N GLN A 5 11.98 -0.32 5.46
CA GLN A 5 12.80 -1.20 4.63
C GLN A 5 13.65 -2.18 5.45
N PHE A 6 14.15 -1.78 6.62
CA PHE A 6 14.93 -2.70 7.46
C PHE A 6 14.04 -3.77 8.09
N LEU A 7 12.84 -3.38 8.53
CA LEU A 7 11.87 -4.32 9.08
C LEU A 7 11.40 -5.31 8.00
N THR A 8 11.03 -4.82 6.81
CA THR A 8 10.56 -5.69 5.73
C THR A 8 11.64 -6.62 5.22
N ALA A 9 12.90 -6.16 5.13
CA ALA A 9 14.04 -7.03 4.81
C ALA A 9 14.22 -8.17 5.84
N LEU A 10 14.12 -7.85 7.14
CA LEU A 10 14.18 -8.87 8.19
C LEU A 10 12.99 -9.84 8.12
N LEU A 11 11.78 -9.33 7.88
CA LEU A 11 10.58 -10.16 7.72
C LEU A 11 10.71 -11.13 6.54
N MET A 12 11.26 -10.70 5.40
CA MET A 12 11.44 -11.58 4.23
C MET A 12 12.53 -12.64 4.44
N ALA A 13 13.56 -12.35 5.25
CA ALA A 13 14.67 -13.29 5.50
C ALA A 13 14.37 -14.28 6.64
N ALA A 14 13.66 -13.85 7.68
CA ALA A 14 13.36 -14.63 8.89
C ALA A 14 12.75 -16.03 8.66
N PRO A 15 11.84 -16.26 7.69
CA PRO A 15 11.22 -17.56 7.48
C PRO A 15 12.23 -18.64 7.06
N LEU A 16 13.34 -18.22 6.45
CA LEU A 16 14.42 -19.11 5.99
C LEU A 16 15.41 -19.48 7.09
N ALA A 17 15.30 -18.85 8.27
CA ALA A 17 16.19 -19.13 9.40
C ALA A 17 15.93 -20.52 9.98
N SER A 18 16.97 -21.11 10.59
CA SER A 18 16.88 -22.43 11.24
C SER A 18 15.97 -22.45 12.48
N GLN A 19 15.67 -21.29 13.06
CA GLN A 19 14.88 -21.13 14.28
C GLN A 19 13.84 -20.02 14.10
N ASP A 20 12.80 -20.06 14.93
CA ASP A 20 11.78 -19.02 14.97
C ASP A 20 12.40 -17.65 15.30
N THR A 21 11.92 -16.62 14.61
CA THR A 21 12.37 -15.24 14.79
C THR A 21 11.25 -14.40 15.37
N VAL A 22 11.56 -13.62 16.39
CA VAL A 22 10.63 -12.65 17.00
C VAL A 22 11.22 -11.25 16.82
N ILE A 23 10.47 -10.39 16.14
CA ILE A 23 10.86 -8.99 15.93
C ILE A 23 9.93 -8.11 16.78
N SER A 24 10.51 -7.35 17.71
CA SER A 24 9.76 -6.41 18.57
C SER A 24 10.06 -4.97 18.17
N ILE A 25 9.02 -4.18 17.98
CA ILE A 25 9.15 -2.76 17.65
C ILE A 25 9.30 -1.94 18.94
N LYS A 26 10.28 -1.04 18.95
CA LYS A 26 10.45 -0.06 20.03
C LYS A 26 9.85 1.27 19.59
N GLY A 27 8.85 1.76 20.33
CA GLY A 27 8.15 3.00 20.03
C GLY A 27 7.04 2.81 18.99
N ASP A 28 6.77 3.86 18.22
CA ASP A 28 5.74 3.87 17.20
C ASP A 28 6.28 3.42 15.84
N LEU A 29 5.49 2.57 15.16
CA LEU A 29 5.79 2.11 13.81
C LEU A 29 5.15 3.03 12.77
N VAL A 30 5.99 3.67 11.96
CA VAL A 30 5.58 4.42 10.78
C VAL A 30 5.49 3.50 9.56
N SER A 31 4.83 3.95 8.50
CA SER A 31 4.86 3.26 7.19
C SER A 31 4.25 1.85 7.21
N LYS A 32 3.21 1.63 8.03
CA LYS A 32 2.43 0.37 8.10
C LYS A 32 1.96 -0.16 6.74
N PRO A 33 1.52 0.67 5.76
CA PRO A 33 1.09 0.16 4.47
C PRO A 33 2.16 -0.67 3.74
N TYR A 34 3.43 -0.27 3.79
CA TYR A 34 4.50 -1.04 3.14
C TYR A 34 4.78 -2.37 3.86
N ILE A 35 4.53 -2.43 5.17
CA ILE A 35 4.60 -3.67 5.93
C ILE A 35 3.45 -4.59 5.51
N ASP A 36 2.24 -4.04 5.35
CA ASP A 36 1.08 -4.81 4.90
C ASP A 36 1.29 -5.41 3.50
N ILE A 37 1.87 -4.65 2.56
CA ILE A 37 2.29 -5.16 1.24
C ILE A 37 3.27 -6.32 1.41
N THR A 38 4.25 -6.19 2.30
CA THR A 38 5.25 -7.24 2.54
C THR A 38 4.60 -8.50 3.12
N LEU A 39 3.76 -8.36 4.15
CA LEU A 39 3.06 -9.50 4.76
C LEU A 39 2.12 -10.18 3.78
N HIS A 40 1.41 -9.41 2.94
CA HIS A 40 0.56 -9.95 1.88
C HIS A 40 1.38 -10.75 0.86
N LEU A 41 2.48 -10.18 0.35
CA LEU A 41 3.37 -10.87 -0.58
C LEU A 41 3.93 -12.15 0.03
N MET A 42 4.38 -12.10 1.29
CA MET A 42 4.90 -13.29 1.96
C MET A 42 3.84 -14.39 2.03
N LYS A 43 2.61 -14.03 2.39
CA LYS A 43 1.48 -14.96 2.44
C LYS A 43 1.14 -15.55 1.08
N THR A 44 1.11 -14.73 0.03
CA THR A 44 0.87 -15.18 -1.35
C THR A 44 1.92 -16.20 -1.81
N PHE A 45 3.16 -16.06 -1.33
CA PHE A 45 4.23 -17.02 -1.57
C PHE A 45 4.33 -18.11 -0.48
N GLY A 46 3.25 -18.36 0.26
CA GLY A 46 3.12 -19.50 1.18
C GLY A 46 3.80 -19.34 2.54
N VAL A 47 4.25 -18.13 2.89
CA VAL A 47 4.88 -17.84 4.19
C VAL A 47 3.90 -17.09 5.10
N GLU A 48 3.69 -17.63 6.30
CA GLU A 48 2.85 -17.02 7.31
C GLU A 48 3.69 -16.26 8.35
N VAL A 49 3.19 -15.07 8.73
CA VAL A 49 3.76 -14.23 9.78
C VAL A 49 2.64 -13.83 10.73
N ASP A 50 2.84 -14.08 12.02
CA ASP A 50 1.94 -13.60 13.05
C ASP A 50 2.29 -12.15 13.40
N ASN A 51 1.50 -11.22 12.88
CA ASN A 51 1.57 -9.78 13.18
C ASN A 51 0.69 -9.45 14.41
N GLN A 52 1.33 -9.22 15.55
CA GLN A 52 0.69 -8.84 16.81
C GLN A 52 0.63 -7.33 16.93
N SER A 53 -0.39 -6.74 16.29
CA SER A 53 -0.71 -5.31 16.35
C SER A 53 0.46 -4.38 15.96
N TYR A 54 1.30 -4.83 15.03
CA TYR A 54 2.49 -4.10 14.54
C TYR A 54 3.55 -3.82 15.62
N GLN A 55 3.37 -4.29 16.86
CA GLN A 55 4.37 -4.15 17.92
C GLN A 55 5.27 -5.37 18.02
N ARG A 56 4.82 -6.51 17.51
CA ARG A 56 5.58 -7.76 17.51
C ARG A 56 5.23 -8.61 16.30
N PHE A 57 6.24 -9.16 15.64
CA PHE A 57 6.09 -10.10 14.54
C PHE A 57 6.73 -11.42 14.92
N VAL A 58 5.98 -12.51 14.84
CA VAL A 58 6.47 -13.87 15.10
C VAL A 58 6.51 -14.62 13.77
N VAL A 59 7.73 -14.98 13.35
CA VAL A 59 7.99 -15.68 12.10
C VAL A 59 8.53 -17.06 12.43
N ARG A 60 7.84 -18.11 11.98
CA ARG A 60 8.33 -19.48 12.13
C ARG A 60 9.53 -19.70 11.22
N GLY A 61 10.58 -20.31 11.76
CA GLY A 61 11.76 -20.69 10.97
C GLY A 61 11.47 -21.88 10.07
N LYS A 62 12.40 -22.16 9.15
CA LYS A 62 12.36 -23.28 8.19
C LYS A 62 11.12 -23.31 7.29
N GLN A 63 10.42 -22.19 7.13
CA GLN A 63 9.44 -22.02 6.08
C GLN A 63 10.16 -21.91 4.73
N GLN A 64 9.42 -22.09 3.64
CA GLN A 64 9.93 -21.93 2.28
C GLN A 64 8.92 -21.14 1.48
N TYR A 65 9.44 -20.21 0.67
CA TYR A 65 8.60 -19.54 -0.31
C TYR A 65 8.25 -20.50 -1.44
N GLN A 66 6.98 -20.52 -1.80
CA GLN A 66 6.46 -21.26 -2.95
C GLN A 66 5.94 -20.26 -3.97
N SER A 67 6.39 -20.40 -5.21
CA SER A 67 5.87 -19.56 -6.29
C SER A 67 4.39 -19.87 -6.51
N PRO A 68 3.51 -18.85 -6.61
CA PRO A 68 2.13 -19.05 -7.06
C PRO A 68 2.03 -19.37 -8.56
N GLY A 69 3.17 -19.41 -9.29
CA GLY A 69 3.21 -19.45 -10.75
C GLY A 69 3.26 -18.04 -11.28
N ASP A 70 2.11 -17.54 -11.74
CA ASP A 70 1.96 -16.18 -12.23
C ASP A 70 1.61 -15.22 -11.07
N TYR A 71 2.27 -14.06 -11.04
CA TYR A 71 1.95 -12.99 -10.09
C TYR A 71 1.93 -11.65 -10.82
N LEU A 72 0.79 -10.96 -10.77
CA LEU A 72 0.67 -9.62 -11.35
C LEU A 72 1.34 -8.61 -10.42
N VAL A 73 2.35 -7.92 -10.93
CA VAL A 73 2.89 -6.73 -10.28
C VAL A 73 1.99 -5.57 -10.65
N GLU A 74 1.29 -5.02 -9.65
CA GLU A 74 0.41 -3.86 -9.82
C GLU A 74 1.17 -2.65 -10.35
N GLY A 75 0.43 -1.74 -11.01
CA GLY A 75 0.96 -0.42 -11.33
C GLY A 75 1.29 0.38 -10.06
N ASP A 76 2.19 1.35 -10.15
CA ASP A 76 2.60 2.15 -9.00
C ASP A 76 1.47 3.13 -8.60
N ALA A 77 0.86 2.90 -7.43
CA ALA A 77 -0.27 3.69 -6.94
C ALA A 77 0.13 5.14 -6.61
N SER A 78 1.35 5.35 -6.11
CA SER A 78 1.90 6.68 -5.84
C SER A 78 2.00 7.50 -7.14
N SER A 79 2.51 6.92 -8.23
CA SER A 79 2.59 7.56 -9.55
C SER A 79 1.22 7.74 -10.19
N ALA A 80 0.29 6.80 -9.97
CA ALA A 80 -1.08 6.95 -10.44
C ALA A 80 -1.78 8.17 -9.86
N SER A 81 -1.40 8.60 -8.64
CA SER A 81 -1.95 9.80 -8.00
C SER A 81 -1.86 11.03 -8.91
N TYR A 82 -0.74 11.23 -9.63
CA TYR A 82 -0.55 12.38 -10.51
C TYR A 82 -1.57 12.42 -11.65
N PHE A 83 -1.86 11.26 -12.24
CA PHE A 83 -2.81 11.15 -13.35
C PHE A 83 -4.25 11.30 -12.88
N LEU A 84 -4.59 10.74 -11.72
CA LEU A 84 -5.91 10.92 -11.11
C LEU A 84 -6.14 12.39 -10.74
N ALA A 85 -5.16 13.06 -10.15
CA ALA A 85 -5.20 14.48 -9.85
C ALA A 85 -5.34 15.34 -11.12
N ALA A 86 -4.65 14.98 -12.20
CA ALA A 86 -4.82 15.66 -13.49
C ALA A 86 -6.28 15.60 -13.99
N GLY A 87 -6.94 14.43 -13.83
CA GLY A 87 -8.37 14.28 -14.11
C GLY A 87 -9.26 15.14 -13.23
N ALA A 88 -8.94 15.24 -11.93
CA ALA A 88 -9.66 16.07 -10.98
C ALA A 88 -9.55 17.58 -11.26
N ILE A 89 -8.35 18.08 -11.61
CA ILE A 89 -8.06 19.51 -11.75
C ILE A 89 -8.45 20.04 -13.14
N LYS A 90 -8.00 19.37 -14.21
CA LYS A 90 -8.14 19.92 -15.57
C LYS A 90 -9.54 19.75 -16.15
N GLY A 91 -10.24 18.67 -15.77
CA GLY A 91 -11.53 18.30 -16.35
C GLY A 91 -11.45 17.11 -17.31
N GLY A 92 -12.57 16.42 -17.48
CA GLY A 92 -12.66 15.13 -18.17
C GLY A 92 -12.52 13.96 -17.20
N THR A 93 -12.34 12.75 -17.76
CA THR A 93 -12.15 11.50 -17.02
C THR A 93 -10.79 10.91 -17.36
N VAL A 94 -9.97 10.68 -16.33
CA VAL A 94 -8.71 9.94 -16.47
C VAL A 94 -8.91 8.56 -15.82
N LYS A 95 -8.61 7.50 -16.57
CA LYS A 95 -8.63 6.12 -16.08
C LYS A 95 -7.20 5.58 -16.02
N VAL A 96 -6.76 5.15 -14.85
CA VAL A 96 -5.50 4.45 -14.63
C VAL A 96 -5.81 2.96 -14.45
N THR A 97 -5.20 2.10 -15.26
CA THR A 97 -5.35 0.64 -15.21
C THR A 97 -4.17 -0.02 -14.51
N GLY A 98 -4.34 -1.25 -14.03
CA GLY A 98 -3.31 -2.00 -13.30
C GLY A 98 -3.28 -1.73 -11.80
N ILE A 99 -4.22 -0.91 -11.31
CA ILE A 99 -4.53 -0.69 -9.89
C ILE A 99 -6.05 -0.62 -9.75
N GLY A 100 -6.63 -1.18 -8.69
CA GLY A 100 -8.07 -1.23 -8.51
C GLY A 100 -8.47 -1.56 -7.08
N ARG A 101 -9.73 -1.95 -6.87
CA ARG A 101 -10.28 -2.22 -5.53
C ARG A 101 -9.52 -3.27 -4.72
N GLY A 102 -8.92 -4.23 -5.40
CA GLY A 102 -8.16 -5.32 -4.77
C GLY A 102 -6.70 -4.97 -4.45
N SER A 103 -6.26 -3.74 -4.74
CA SER A 103 -4.84 -3.39 -4.63
C SER A 103 -4.37 -3.44 -3.17
N VAL A 104 -3.19 -4.02 -2.99
CA VAL A 104 -2.52 -4.11 -1.68
C VAL A 104 -1.79 -2.82 -1.30
N GLN A 105 -1.61 -1.91 -2.26
CA GLN A 105 -0.93 -0.64 -2.05
C GLN A 105 -1.82 0.33 -1.28
N GLY A 106 -1.30 0.89 -0.18
CA GLY A 106 -2.05 1.88 0.61
C GLY A 106 -2.38 3.15 -0.18
N ASP A 107 -1.53 3.52 -1.13
CA ASP A 107 -1.59 4.76 -1.91
C ASP A 107 -2.82 4.88 -2.82
N ILE A 108 -3.53 3.78 -3.10
CA ILE A 108 -4.83 3.84 -3.79
C ILE A 108 -5.84 4.72 -3.04
N ARG A 109 -5.69 4.88 -1.72
CA ARG A 109 -6.51 5.76 -0.88
C ARG A 109 -6.41 7.23 -1.27
N PHE A 110 -5.43 7.61 -2.08
CA PHE A 110 -5.39 8.93 -2.72
C PHE A 110 -6.70 9.23 -3.47
N ALA A 111 -7.30 8.22 -4.11
CA ALA A 111 -8.57 8.37 -4.80
C ALA A 111 -9.73 8.70 -3.84
N ASP A 112 -9.75 8.12 -2.62
CA ASP A 112 -10.72 8.49 -1.58
C ASP A 112 -10.57 9.98 -1.19
N VAL A 113 -9.34 10.50 -1.24
CA VAL A 113 -9.09 11.91 -0.94
C VAL A 113 -9.66 12.81 -2.03
N LEU A 114 -9.49 12.43 -3.30
CA LEU A 114 -10.13 13.15 -4.41
C LEU A 114 -11.65 13.13 -4.31
N GLU A 115 -12.26 12.02 -3.88
CA GLU A 115 -13.70 11.96 -3.60
C GLU A 115 -14.12 12.92 -2.50
N LYS A 116 -13.35 12.99 -1.39
CA LYS A 116 -13.60 13.95 -0.30
C LYS A 116 -13.42 15.40 -0.75
N MET A 117 -12.50 15.66 -1.66
CA MET A 117 -12.35 16.97 -2.29
C MET A 117 -13.51 17.27 -3.24
N GLY A 118 -14.32 16.30 -3.65
CA GLY A 118 -15.51 16.52 -4.50
C GLY A 118 -15.32 16.10 -5.95
N ALA A 119 -14.26 15.37 -6.29
CA ALA A 119 -14.17 14.66 -7.56
C ALA A 119 -15.06 13.41 -7.55
N THR A 120 -15.44 12.91 -8.73
CA THR A 120 -16.14 11.64 -8.86
C THR A 120 -15.12 10.55 -9.19
N VAL A 121 -14.96 9.57 -8.30
CA VAL A 121 -14.11 8.42 -8.55
C VAL A 121 -14.95 7.18 -8.88
N THR A 122 -14.53 6.46 -9.91
CA THR A 122 -15.07 5.15 -10.26
C THR A 122 -14.00 4.10 -10.03
N TRP A 123 -14.32 3.15 -9.16
CA TRP A 123 -13.47 2.03 -8.83
C TRP A 123 -13.86 0.79 -9.64
N GLY A 124 -12.91 0.25 -10.39
CA GLY A 124 -12.98 -1.09 -10.99
C GLY A 124 -12.10 -2.08 -10.25
N ASP A 125 -12.14 -3.35 -10.67
CA ASP A 125 -11.29 -4.39 -10.09
C ASP A 125 -9.82 -4.20 -10.49
N ASP A 126 -9.58 -3.70 -11.70
CA ASP A 126 -8.26 -3.49 -12.31
C ASP A 126 -8.01 -2.03 -12.75
N PHE A 127 -8.90 -1.10 -12.40
CA PHE A 127 -8.72 0.32 -12.71
C PHE A 127 -9.27 1.26 -11.63
N ILE A 128 -8.77 2.48 -11.62
CA ILE A 128 -9.35 3.63 -10.92
C ILE A 128 -9.53 4.74 -11.94
N ALA A 129 -10.72 5.34 -11.99
CA ALA A 129 -10.99 6.50 -12.84
C ALA A 129 -11.40 7.70 -12.00
N CYS A 130 -10.83 8.87 -12.30
CA CYS A 130 -11.20 10.13 -11.67
C CYS A 130 -11.79 11.08 -12.70
N THR A 131 -12.96 11.62 -12.38
CA THR A 131 -13.65 12.64 -13.17
C THR A 131 -13.78 13.90 -12.34
N ARG A 132 -13.49 15.06 -12.95
CA ARG A 132 -13.62 16.35 -12.28
C ARG A 132 -15.03 16.58 -11.75
N GLY A 133 -15.09 17.01 -10.49
CA GLY A 133 -16.27 17.64 -9.88
C GLY A 133 -15.96 19.06 -9.40
N GLU A 134 -16.69 19.52 -8.40
CA GLU A 134 -16.45 20.82 -7.75
C GLU A 134 -15.50 20.62 -6.56
N LEU A 135 -14.22 20.96 -6.75
CA LEU A 135 -13.20 20.72 -5.74
C LEU A 135 -13.33 21.66 -4.54
N LYS A 136 -13.17 21.10 -3.34
CA LYS A 136 -13.24 21.76 -2.04
C LYS A 136 -11.98 21.45 -1.24
N ALA A 137 -11.58 22.40 -0.41
CA ALA A 137 -10.49 22.20 0.53
C ALA A 137 -10.87 21.14 1.58
N ILE A 138 -9.86 20.40 2.05
CA ILE A 138 -9.99 19.36 3.06
C ILE A 138 -8.88 19.49 4.11
N ASP A 139 -9.09 18.88 5.27
CA ASP A 139 -8.09 18.70 6.32
C ASP A 139 -7.97 17.19 6.60
N MET A 140 -6.78 16.61 6.41
CA MET A 140 -6.61 15.16 6.49
C MET A 140 -5.17 14.76 6.87
N ASP A 141 -5.04 13.72 7.69
CA ASP A 141 -3.76 13.07 7.98
C ASP A 141 -3.30 12.19 6.80
N MET A 142 -2.13 12.50 6.26
CA MET A 142 -1.52 11.82 5.12
C MET A 142 -0.45 10.80 5.51
N ASN A 143 -0.26 10.51 6.80
CA ASN A 143 0.74 9.52 7.27
C ASN A 143 0.54 8.11 6.70
N HIS A 144 -0.68 7.81 6.24
CA HIS A 144 -1.02 6.54 5.59
C HIS A 144 -0.70 6.48 4.09
N ILE A 145 -0.46 7.63 3.44
CA ILE A 145 -0.13 7.75 2.01
C ILE A 145 0.91 8.88 1.82
N PRO A 146 2.08 8.78 2.48
CA PRO A 146 3.03 9.89 2.58
C PRO A 146 3.57 10.32 1.21
N ASP A 147 3.74 9.37 0.29
CA ASP A 147 4.27 9.64 -1.05
C ASP A 147 3.24 10.39 -1.93
N ALA A 148 1.95 10.26 -1.63
CA ALA A 148 0.87 10.96 -2.34
C ALA A 148 0.56 12.36 -1.74
N ALA A 149 1.18 12.73 -0.62
CA ALA A 149 0.94 14.01 0.06
C ALA A 149 1.28 15.21 -0.84
N MET A 150 2.38 15.12 -1.59
CA MET A 150 2.81 16.18 -2.50
C MET A 150 1.87 16.36 -3.69
N THR A 151 1.14 15.32 -4.10
CA THR A 151 0.17 15.42 -5.20
C THR A 151 -1.12 16.13 -4.76
N ILE A 152 -1.44 16.13 -3.46
CA ILE A 152 -2.60 16.85 -2.90
C ILE A 152 -2.33 18.33 -2.66
N ALA A 153 -1.12 18.66 -2.21
CA ALA A 153 -0.70 20.03 -1.88
C ALA A 153 -0.69 20.97 -3.09
#